data_AF-A0A1C5J1C0-F1
#
_entry.id   AF-A0A1C5J1C0-F1
#
_cell.length_a   1.000
_cell.length_b   1.000
_cell.length_c   1.000
_cell.angle_alpha   90.00
_cell.angle_beta   90.00
_cell.angle_gamma   90.00
#
_symmetry.space_group_name_H-M   'P 1'
#
loop_
_entity.id
_entity.type
_entity.pdbx_description
1 polymer ?
#
loop_
_entity_poly.entity_id
_entity_poly.type
_entity_poly.pdbx_seq_one_letter_code
_entity_poly.pdbx_strand_id
1 'polypeptide(L)'
;MGLFKRRSRTPVERLMSAAGLPTAGGEVPVRDVVMDVVRRNRRVAAVLGVVEELLTGEGPAAEVAYDFIEDLQNAASHGIDGLLTTEELLPLRGPRTVEAWETVDRFWAAVVAWCDETGVELDPAETLRAVENPALRSIMWPTCRSLPDGRRVRLSDVIRYEKAVGTPMAGIGHRPD
;
A
#
# COMPACT_ATOMS: atom_id res chain seq x y z
N MET A 1 38.99 -8.41 19.67
CA MET A 1 37.90 -7.42 19.73
C MET A 1 37.13 -7.52 18.40
N GLY A 2 36.02 -8.26 18.38
CA GLY A 2 35.30 -8.55 17.14
C GLY A 2 34.54 -7.32 16.66
N LEU A 3 34.86 -6.82 15.46
CA LEU A 3 34.03 -5.87 14.73
C LEU A 3 32.70 -6.55 14.39
N PHE A 4 31.68 -6.35 15.22
CA PHE A 4 30.31 -6.66 14.82
C PHE A 4 29.98 -5.76 13.62
N LYS A 5 30.08 -6.28 12.40
CA LYS A 5 29.50 -5.64 11.21
C LYS A 5 28.02 -5.48 11.51
N ARG A 6 27.59 -4.25 11.79
CA ARG A 6 26.18 -3.92 11.96
C ARG A 6 25.47 -4.37 10.69
N ARG A 7 24.61 -5.39 10.79
CA ARG A 7 23.85 -5.90 9.65
C ARG A 7 23.07 -4.74 9.06
N SER A 8 23.06 -4.61 7.73
CA SER A 8 22.25 -3.61 7.06
C SER A 8 20.79 -3.82 7.46
N ARG A 9 20.09 -2.72 7.78
CA ARG A 9 18.66 -2.77 8.08
C ARG A 9 17.90 -3.36 6.91
N THR A 10 16.89 -4.16 7.21
CA THR A 10 15.97 -4.67 6.19
C THR A 10 15.12 -3.54 5.60
N PRO A 11 14.46 -3.75 4.45
CA PRO A 11 13.52 -2.77 3.89
C PRO A 11 12.46 -2.30 4.91
N VAL A 12 11.86 -3.24 5.65
CA VAL A 12 10.82 -2.94 6.65
C VAL A 12 11.40 -2.16 7.83
N GLU A 13 12.57 -2.53 8.36
CA GLU A 13 13.23 -1.77 9.43
C GLU A 13 13.59 -0.34 9.01
N ARG A 14 13.91 -0.13 7.73
CA ARG A 14 14.15 1.22 7.17
C ARG A 14 12.86 2.04 7.16
N LEU A 15 11.75 1.47 6.69
CA LEU A 15 10.43 2.11 6.70
C LEU A 15 10.00 2.45 8.14
N MET A 16 10.10 1.50 9.07
CA MET A 16 9.83 1.70 10.49
C MET A 16 10.67 2.84 11.08
N SER A 17 11.99 2.82 10.83
CA SER A 17 12.88 3.87 11.33
C SER A 17 12.55 5.24 10.74
N ALA A 18 12.15 5.32 9.48
CA ALA A 18 11.74 6.57 8.85
C ALA A 18 10.42 7.08 9.44
N ALA A 19 9.47 6.19 9.71
CA ALA A 19 8.21 6.50 10.39
C ALA A 19 8.40 6.88 11.87
N GLY A 20 9.56 6.57 12.46
CA GLY A 20 9.87 6.80 13.87
C GLY A 20 9.39 5.69 14.80
N LEU A 21 9.08 4.52 14.24
CA LEU A 21 8.66 3.32 14.96
C LEU A 21 9.88 2.60 15.57
N PRO A 22 9.70 1.93 16.73
CA PRO A 22 10.78 1.21 17.40
C PRO A 22 11.20 -0.02 16.58
N THR A 23 12.50 -0.14 16.28
CA THR A 23 13.04 -1.31 15.55
C THR A 23 13.64 -2.38 16.47
N ALA A 24 13.79 -2.10 17.76
CA ALA A 24 14.43 -3.03 18.71
C ALA A 24 13.57 -4.26 19.04
N GLY A 25 12.26 -4.21 18.76
CA GLY A 25 11.32 -5.31 18.96
C GLY A 25 11.16 -6.26 17.76
N GLY A 26 11.93 -6.04 16.69
CA GLY A 26 11.76 -6.74 15.42
C GLY A 26 10.88 -5.96 14.43
N GLU A 27 10.63 -6.56 13.28
CA GLU A 27 9.81 -6.00 12.22
C GLU A 27 8.31 -6.08 12.55
N VAL A 28 7.56 -5.08 12.11
CA VAL A 28 6.10 -5.11 12.07
C VAL A 28 5.64 -5.30 10.62
N PRO A 29 4.42 -5.81 10.38
CA PRO A 29 3.83 -5.83 9.05
C PRO A 29 3.89 -4.46 8.35
N VAL A 30 4.16 -4.43 7.04
CA VAL A 30 4.22 -3.20 6.23
C VAL A 30 2.95 -2.36 6.40
N ARG A 31 1.78 -3.00 6.39
CA ARG A 31 0.48 -2.35 6.64
C ARG A 31 0.42 -1.56 7.95
N ASP A 32 1.11 -2.00 9.00
CA ASP A 32 1.10 -1.29 10.29
C ASP A 32 1.94 -0.01 10.21
N VAL A 33 3.03 -0.04 9.43
CA VAL A 33 3.80 1.17 9.10
C VAL A 33 2.96 2.12 8.26
N VAL A 34 2.23 1.61 7.26
CA VAL A 34 1.29 2.41 6.45
C VAL A 34 0.22 3.07 7.31
N MET A 35 -0.39 2.30 8.22
CA MET A 35 -1.43 2.81 9.10
C MET A 35 -0.92 3.88 10.07
N ASP A 36 0.34 3.84 10.47
CA ASP A 36 0.99 4.92 11.20
C ASP A 36 1.20 6.14 10.30
N VAL A 37 1.72 5.95 9.09
CA VAL A 37 2.00 7.02 8.13
C VAL A 37 0.75 7.77 7.70
N VAL A 38 -0.30 7.04 7.29
CA VAL A 38 -1.54 7.59 6.74
C VAL A 38 -2.33 8.39 7.78
N ARG A 39 -2.12 8.16 9.09
CA ARG A 39 -2.72 8.96 10.18
C ARG A 39 -2.02 10.31 10.38
N ARG A 40 -1.63 10.96 9.27
CA ARG A 40 -0.93 12.27 9.25
C ARG A 40 0.37 12.26 10.03
N ASN A 41 1.17 11.19 9.92
CA ASN A 41 2.51 11.19 10.50
C ASN A 41 3.35 12.30 9.86
N ARG A 42 3.89 13.20 10.69
CA ARG A 42 4.80 14.29 10.26
C ARG A 42 6.06 13.83 9.50
N ARG A 43 6.34 12.52 9.50
CA ARG A 43 7.49 11.88 8.84
C ARG A 43 7.13 11.23 7.50
N VAL A 44 5.90 11.41 6.99
CA VAL A 44 5.46 10.81 5.71
C VAL A 44 6.45 11.05 4.57
N ALA A 45 7.00 12.26 4.44
CA ALA A 45 8.00 12.57 3.41
C ALA A 45 9.30 11.76 3.58
N ALA A 46 9.74 11.52 4.82
CA ALA A 46 10.91 10.70 5.09
C ALA A 46 10.67 9.22 4.75
N VAL A 47 9.45 8.71 5.02
CA VAL A 47 9.07 7.34 4.65
C VAL A 47 9.00 7.19 3.14
N LEU A 48 8.36 8.13 2.44
CA LEU A 48 8.32 8.14 0.97
C LEU A 48 9.72 8.28 0.36
N GLY A 49 10.65 8.98 1.00
CA GLY A 49 12.06 8.99 0.60
C GLY A 49 12.72 7.60 0.70
N VAL A 50 12.41 6.81 1.73
CA VAL A 50 12.88 5.42 1.82
C VAL A 50 12.25 4.54 0.74
N VAL A 51 10.95 4.70 0.48
CA VAL A 51 10.25 3.99 -0.60
C VAL A 51 10.89 4.29 -1.95
N GLU A 52 11.18 5.56 -2.24
CA GLU A 52 11.87 6.01 -3.45
C GLU A 52 13.24 5.32 -3.62
N GLU A 53 14.01 5.18 -2.53
CA GLU A 53 15.29 4.46 -2.54
C GLU A 53 15.10 2.95 -2.80
N LEU A 54 14.11 2.33 -2.16
CA LEU A 54 13.82 0.91 -2.28
C LEU A 54 13.40 0.51 -3.71
N LEU A 55 12.75 1.42 -4.43
CA LEU A 55 12.36 1.26 -5.84
C LEU A 55 13.54 1.33 -6.83
N THR A 56 14.78 1.57 -6.38
CA THR A 56 15.94 1.71 -7.29
C THR A 56 16.38 0.38 -7.92
N GLY A 57 15.99 -0.76 -7.35
CA GLY A 57 16.40 -2.08 -7.83
C GLY A 57 15.24 -3.04 -8.02
N GLU A 58 15.55 -4.28 -8.38
CA GLU A 58 14.59 -5.39 -8.42
C GLU A 58 14.66 -6.23 -7.13
N GLY A 59 13.64 -7.08 -6.92
CA GLY A 59 13.62 -8.09 -5.87
C GLY A 59 12.93 -7.64 -4.57
N PRO A 60 13.21 -8.31 -3.44
CA PRO A 60 12.39 -8.19 -2.22
C PRO A 60 12.27 -6.77 -1.65
N ALA A 61 13.27 -5.92 -1.90
CA ALA A 61 13.24 -4.53 -1.46
C ALA A 61 12.22 -3.70 -2.25
N ALA A 62 12.12 -3.94 -3.57
CA ALA A 62 11.15 -3.28 -4.43
C ALA A 62 9.74 -3.82 -4.18
N GLU A 63 9.59 -5.13 -3.94
CA GLU A 63 8.31 -5.74 -3.56
C GLU A 63 7.72 -5.07 -2.30
N VAL A 64 8.53 -4.91 -1.24
CA VAL A 64 8.11 -4.18 -0.02
C VAL A 64 7.71 -2.73 -0.31
N ALA A 65 8.35 -2.07 -1.28
CA ALA A 65 8.00 -0.70 -1.67
C ALA A 65 6.66 -0.64 -2.43
N TYR A 66 6.40 -1.61 -3.32
CA TYR A 66 5.11 -1.74 -4.01
C TYR A 66 3.98 -2.05 -3.03
N ASP A 67 4.18 -3.01 -2.12
CA ASP A 67 3.22 -3.33 -1.04
C ASP A 67 2.89 -2.08 -0.21
N PHE A 68 3.92 -1.32 0.18
CA PHE A 68 3.72 -0.08 0.94
C PHE A 68 2.92 0.97 0.15
N ILE A 69 3.23 1.16 -1.14
CA ILE A 69 2.53 2.13 -1.99
C ILE A 69 1.06 1.73 -2.17
N GLU A 70 0.79 0.45 -2.42
CA GLU A 70 -0.55 -0.07 -2.57
C GLU A 70 -1.37 0.14 -1.30
N ASP A 71 -0.87 -0.36 -0.17
CA ASP A 71 -1.53 -0.24 1.13
C ASP A 71 -1.81 1.23 1.46
N LEU A 72 -0.85 2.14 1.16
CA LEU A 72 -1.00 3.58 1.40
C LEU A 72 -2.05 4.21 0.48
N GLN A 73 -2.06 3.87 -0.81
CA GLN A 73 -3.08 4.33 -1.75
C GLN A 73 -4.47 3.91 -1.31
N ASN A 74 -4.61 2.63 -0.96
CA ASN A 74 -5.87 2.04 -0.54
C ASN A 74 -6.40 2.73 0.72
N ALA A 75 -5.57 2.85 1.77
CA ALA A 75 -5.97 3.52 3.00
C ALA A 75 -6.31 5.02 2.79
N ALA A 76 -5.57 5.73 1.95
CA ALA A 76 -5.80 7.14 1.65
C ALA A 76 -7.04 7.38 0.77
N SER A 77 -7.48 6.38 0.00
CA SER A 77 -8.63 6.50 -0.92
C SER A 77 -9.98 6.70 -0.22
N HIS A 78 -10.08 6.37 1.07
CA HIS A 78 -11.37 6.30 1.75
C HIS A 78 -11.99 7.66 2.10
N GLY A 79 -11.20 8.74 2.10
CA GLY A 79 -11.66 10.07 2.53
C GLY A 79 -12.10 10.10 3.99
N ILE A 80 -11.32 9.46 4.87
CA ILE A 80 -11.60 9.39 6.31
C ILE A 80 -10.91 10.55 7.03
N ASP A 81 -11.67 11.25 7.86
CA ASP A 81 -11.15 12.35 8.69
C ASP A 81 -9.97 11.89 9.55
N GLY A 82 -8.92 12.73 9.58
CA GLY A 82 -7.69 12.44 10.31
C GLY A 82 -6.70 11.56 9.55
N LEU A 83 -7.06 11.04 8.37
CA LEU A 83 -6.10 10.43 7.45
C LEU A 83 -5.57 11.43 6.42
N LEU A 84 -4.45 11.08 5.80
CA LEU A 84 -3.96 11.71 4.59
C LEU A 84 -4.82 11.27 3.40
N THR A 85 -5.14 12.19 2.51
CA THR A 85 -5.78 11.88 1.23
C THR A 85 -4.74 11.52 0.16
N THR A 86 -5.20 10.92 -0.93
CA THR A 86 -4.39 10.66 -2.12
C THR A 86 -3.74 11.95 -2.64
N GLU A 87 -4.48 13.06 -2.65
CA GLU A 87 -4.05 14.39 -3.12
C GLU A 87 -2.95 14.98 -2.23
N GLU A 88 -3.08 14.83 -0.90
CA GLU A 88 -2.08 15.28 0.07
C GLU A 88 -0.75 14.52 -0.08
N LEU A 89 -0.80 13.27 -0.55
CA LEU A 89 0.39 12.45 -0.78
C LEU A 89 1.09 12.76 -2.10
N LEU A 90 0.37 13.22 -3.14
CA LEU A 90 0.94 13.48 -4.46
C LEU A 90 2.22 14.33 -4.46
N PRO A 91 2.28 15.50 -3.77
CA PRO A 91 3.44 16.39 -3.80
C PRO A 91 4.65 15.85 -3.01
N LEU A 92 4.49 14.78 -2.24
CA LEU A 92 5.54 14.22 -1.38
C LEU A 92 6.34 13.10 -2.05
N ARG A 93 5.91 12.67 -3.24
CA ARG A 93 6.48 11.53 -3.96
C ARG A 93 7.69 11.96 -4.79
N GLY A 94 8.70 11.09 -4.84
CA GLY A 94 9.78 11.18 -5.83
C GLY A 94 9.37 10.57 -7.18
N PRO A 95 10.22 10.69 -8.22
CA PRO A 95 9.92 10.20 -9.56
C PRO A 95 9.55 8.71 -9.63
N ARG A 96 10.28 7.83 -8.93
CA ARG A 96 9.98 6.39 -8.95
C ARG A 96 8.70 6.08 -8.18
N THR A 97 8.48 6.79 -7.07
CA THR A 97 7.25 6.67 -6.29
C THR A 97 6.04 7.10 -7.12
N VAL A 98 6.17 8.09 -8.01
CA VAL A 98 5.11 8.45 -8.98
C VAL A 98 4.85 7.30 -9.95
N GLU A 99 5.88 6.75 -10.58
CA GLU A 99 5.74 5.63 -11.53
C GLU A 99 5.11 4.38 -10.89
N ALA A 100 5.60 3.99 -9.71
CA ALA A 100 5.05 2.88 -8.94
C ALA A 100 3.60 3.17 -8.53
N TRP A 101 3.29 4.41 -8.13
CA TRP A 101 1.94 4.80 -7.79
C TRP A 101 0.97 4.65 -8.95
N GLU A 102 1.33 5.15 -10.13
CA GLU A 102 0.53 5.03 -11.34
C GLU A 102 0.39 3.57 -11.80
N THR A 103 1.42 2.74 -11.57
CA THR A 103 1.36 1.31 -11.88
C THR A 103 0.32 0.59 -11.04
N VAL A 104 0.33 0.82 -9.73
CA VAL A 104 -0.71 0.31 -8.82
C VAL A 104 -2.09 0.84 -9.23
N ASP A 105 -2.20 2.13 -9.54
CA ASP A 105 -3.48 2.73 -9.92
C ASP A 105 -4.07 2.10 -11.20
N ARG A 106 -3.24 1.89 -12.23
CA ARG A 106 -3.65 1.19 -13.45
C ARG A 106 -4.11 -0.24 -13.18
N PHE A 107 -3.45 -0.96 -12.27
CA PHE A 107 -3.85 -2.32 -11.92
C PHE A 107 -5.24 -2.33 -11.28
N TRP A 108 -5.46 -1.51 -10.25
CA TRP A 108 -6.77 -1.44 -9.59
C TRP A 108 -7.86 -0.95 -10.55
N ALA A 109 -7.55 -0.01 -11.45
CA ALA A 109 -8.48 0.41 -12.50
C ALA A 109 -8.86 -0.74 -13.46
N ALA A 110 -7.93 -1.62 -13.81
CA ALA A 110 -8.21 -2.81 -14.63
C ALA A 110 -9.13 -3.80 -13.91
N VAL A 111 -8.93 -4.01 -12.60
CA VAL A 111 -9.83 -4.84 -11.78
C VAL A 111 -11.25 -4.27 -11.77
N VAL A 112 -11.39 -2.95 -11.60
CA VAL A 112 -12.69 -2.28 -11.63
C VAL A 112 -13.36 -2.39 -13.00
N ALA A 113 -12.61 -2.12 -14.08
CA ALA A 113 -13.14 -2.22 -15.45
C ALA A 113 -13.65 -3.65 -15.74
N TRP A 114 -12.88 -4.66 -15.35
CA TRP A 114 -13.31 -6.06 -15.47
C TRP A 114 -14.56 -6.36 -14.65
N CYS A 115 -14.67 -5.85 -13.42
CA CYS A 115 -15.88 -6.03 -12.60
C CYS A 115 -17.11 -5.41 -13.31
N ASP A 116 -16.95 -4.21 -13.87
CA ASP A 116 -18.00 -3.50 -14.60
C ASP A 116 -18.42 -4.25 -15.88
N GLU A 117 -17.46 -4.78 -16.64
CA GLU A 117 -17.70 -5.54 -17.87
C GLU A 117 -18.37 -6.90 -17.62
N THR A 118 -18.06 -7.53 -16.48
CA THR A 118 -18.55 -8.88 -16.14
C THR A 118 -19.75 -8.89 -15.20
N GLY A 119 -20.20 -7.72 -14.74
CA GLY A 119 -21.35 -7.58 -13.84
C GLY A 119 -21.06 -8.04 -12.41
N VAL A 120 -19.79 -8.04 -11.97
CA VAL A 120 -19.45 -8.27 -10.56
C VAL A 120 -19.81 -7.02 -9.75
N GLU A 121 -20.81 -7.14 -8.87
CA GLU A 121 -21.24 -6.03 -8.03
C GLU A 121 -20.17 -5.66 -6.98
N LEU A 122 -19.81 -4.38 -6.96
CA LEU A 122 -18.93 -3.78 -5.97
C LEU A 122 -19.74 -3.22 -4.80
N ASP A 123 -19.27 -3.47 -3.57
CA ASP A 123 -19.95 -2.99 -2.37
C ASP A 123 -19.82 -1.45 -2.23
N PRO A 124 -20.72 -0.78 -1.47
CA PRO A 124 -20.56 0.61 -1.10
C PRO A 124 -19.36 0.85 -0.16
N ALA A 125 -18.58 1.90 -0.44
CA ALA A 125 -17.45 2.32 0.39
C ALA A 125 -17.87 2.82 1.78
N GLU A 126 -19.08 3.35 1.94
CA GLU A 126 -19.58 3.87 3.22
C GLU A 126 -19.49 2.85 4.35
N THR A 127 -19.78 1.58 4.07
CA THR A 127 -19.70 0.51 5.08
C THR A 127 -18.29 0.28 5.61
N LEU A 128 -17.25 0.67 4.86
CA LEU A 128 -15.85 0.61 5.29
C LEU A 128 -15.51 1.73 6.29
N ARG A 129 -16.12 2.90 6.09
CA ARG A 129 -15.97 4.06 6.99
C ARG A 129 -16.65 3.83 8.34
N ALA A 130 -17.73 3.06 8.33
CA ALA A 130 -18.47 2.68 9.54
C ALA A 130 -17.76 1.64 10.43
N VAL A 131 -16.66 1.02 9.98
CA VAL A 131 -15.89 0.09 10.82
C VAL A 131 -15.30 0.88 12.00
N GLU A 132 -15.63 0.53 13.24
CA GLU A 132 -15.13 1.22 14.44
C GLU A 132 -13.91 0.54 15.06
N ASN A 133 -13.83 -0.79 14.98
CA ASN A 133 -12.77 -1.57 15.60
C ASN A 133 -11.39 -1.21 15.00
N PRO A 134 -10.43 -0.70 15.80
CA PRO A 134 -9.13 -0.27 15.29
C PRO A 134 -8.31 -1.36 14.59
N ALA A 135 -8.40 -2.60 15.06
CA ALA A 135 -7.69 -3.74 14.47
C ALA A 135 -8.32 -4.17 13.13
N LEU A 136 -9.65 -4.06 13.00
CA LEU A 136 -10.30 -4.27 11.71
C LEU A 136 -9.95 -3.14 10.74
N ARG A 137 -9.86 -1.88 11.18
CA ARG A 137 -9.43 -0.76 10.34
C ARG A 137 -8.04 -0.97 9.75
N SER A 138 -7.08 -1.44 10.57
CA SER A 138 -5.71 -1.68 10.10
C SER A 138 -5.58 -2.83 9.10
N ILE A 139 -6.59 -3.69 9.00
CA ILE A 139 -6.66 -4.75 7.98
C ILE A 139 -7.44 -4.27 6.77
N MET A 140 -8.64 -3.72 7.00
CA MET A 140 -9.62 -3.44 5.96
C MET A 140 -9.27 -2.23 5.11
N TRP A 141 -8.67 -1.18 5.69
CA TRP A 141 -8.38 0.03 4.93
C TRP A 141 -7.23 -0.14 3.93
N PRO A 142 -6.10 -0.79 4.30
CA PRO A 142 -5.04 -1.04 3.31
C PRO A 142 -5.43 -2.06 2.23
N THR A 143 -6.45 -2.90 2.47
CA THR A 143 -6.82 -4.01 1.56
C THR A 143 -8.04 -3.73 0.69
N CYS A 144 -8.61 -2.53 0.77
CA CYS A 144 -9.74 -2.10 -0.03
C CYS A 144 -9.45 -0.74 -0.65
N ARG A 145 -9.97 -0.46 -1.83
CA ARG A 145 -9.90 0.86 -2.47
C ARG A 145 -11.29 1.43 -2.64
N SER A 146 -11.51 2.62 -2.10
CA SER A 146 -12.71 3.40 -2.37
C SER A 146 -12.59 4.12 -3.71
N LEU A 147 -13.66 4.11 -4.48
CA LEU A 147 -13.74 4.74 -5.79
C LEU A 147 -14.46 6.10 -5.68
N PRO A 148 -14.20 7.04 -6.62
CA PRO A 148 -14.87 8.34 -6.64
C PRO A 148 -16.41 8.27 -6.75
N ASP A 149 -16.94 7.17 -7.32
CA ASP A 149 -18.38 6.93 -7.47
C ASP A 149 -19.04 6.36 -6.19
N GLY A 150 -18.28 6.20 -5.10
CA GLY A 150 -18.77 5.70 -3.82
C GLY A 150 -18.76 4.17 -3.68
N ARG A 151 -18.36 3.42 -4.71
CA ARG A 151 -18.14 1.98 -4.62
C ARG A 151 -16.77 1.67 -4.00
N ARG A 152 -16.54 0.41 -3.62
CA ARG A 152 -15.22 -0.08 -3.24
C ARG A 152 -14.88 -1.39 -3.95
N VAL A 153 -13.60 -1.54 -4.26
CA VAL A 153 -13.01 -2.79 -4.75
C VAL A 153 -12.14 -3.37 -3.64
N ARG A 154 -12.20 -4.68 -3.43
CA ARG A 154 -11.53 -5.42 -2.32
C ARG A 154 -10.65 -6.54 -2.88
N LEU A 155 -9.76 -7.07 -2.04
CA LEU A 155 -8.89 -8.20 -2.42
C LEU A 155 -9.65 -9.41 -3.01
N SER A 156 -10.88 -9.69 -2.59
CA SER A 156 -11.63 -10.80 -3.20
C SER A 156 -11.96 -10.56 -4.67
N ASP A 157 -12.10 -9.30 -5.08
CA ASP A 157 -12.35 -8.93 -6.48
C ASP A 157 -11.06 -9.01 -7.28
N VAL A 158 -9.94 -8.61 -6.70
CA VAL A 158 -8.59 -8.83 -7.25
C VAL A 158 -8.35 -10.32 -7.50
N ILE A 159 -8.62 -11.19 -6.53
CA ILE A 159 -8.47 -12.65 -6.68
C ILE A 159 -9.35 -13.20 -7.81
N ARG A 160 -10.57 -12.67 -7.99
CA ARG A 160 -11.45 -13.08 -9.09
C ARG A 160 -10.91 -12.63 -10.44
N TYR A 161 -10.43 -11.38 -10.52
CA TYR A 161 -9.79 -10.82 -11.71
C TYR A 161 -8.57 -11.63 -12.13
N GLU A 162 -7.64 -11.90 -11.20
CA GLU A 162 -6.42 -12.68 -11.49
C GLU A 162 -6.75 -14.08 -12.01
N LYS A 163 -7.75 -14.74 -11.42
CA LYS A 163 -8.23 -16.05 -11.90
C LYS A 163 -8.84 -16.00 -13.30
N ALA A 164 -9.48 -14.90 -13.66
CA ALA A 164 -10.13 -14.73 -14.95
C ALA A 164 -9.16 -14.34 -16.06
N VAL A 165 -8.23 -13.43 -15.77
CA VAL A 165 -7.33 -12.81 -16.77
C VAL A 165 -5.95 -13.47 -16.80
N GLY A 166 -5.58 -14.24 -15.77
CA GLY A 166 -4.28 -14.91 -15.67
C GLY A 166 -3.11 -13.94 -15.47
N THR A 167 -3.39 -12.67 -15.13
CA THR A 167 -2.38 -11.65 -14.87
C THR A 167 -2.37 -11.34 -13.38
N PRO A 168 -1.31 -11.71 -12.65
CA PRO A 168 -1.18 -11.36 -11.24
C PRO A 168 -0.89 -9.86 -11.10
N MET A 169 -1.17 -9.30 -9.92
CA MET A 169 -0.69 -7.97 -9.58
C MET A 169 0.84 -7.94 -9.60
N ALA A 170 1.41 -6.95 -10.30
CA ALA A 170 2.84 -6.66 -10.19
C ALA A 170 3.13 -6.18 -8.76
N GLY A 171 3.61 -7.09 -7.91
CA GLY A 171 3.79 -6.85 -6.48
C GLY A 171 3.57 -8.08 -5.59
N ILE A 172 3.02 -9.17 -6.09
CA ILE A 172 2.97 -10.45 -5.35
C ILE A 172 3.75 -11.47 -6.14
N GLY A 173 4.88 -11.92 -5.58
CA GLY A 173 5.89 -12.74 -6.24
C GLY A 173 5.36 -13.82 -7.18
N HIS A 174 5.40 -13.53 -8.49
CA HIS A 174 5.53 -14.54 -9.53
C HIS A 174 6.31 -13.93 -10.69
N ARG A 175 7.54 -14.42 -10.88
CA ARG A 175 8.12 -14.45 -12.22
C ARG A 175 7.33 -15.47 -13.03
N PRO A 176 6.92 -15.18 -14.28
CA PRO A 176 6.69 -16.27 -15.21
C PRO A 176 8.02 -17.01 -15.37
N ASP A 177 7.98 -18.33 -15.23
CA ASP A 177 9.08 -19.22 -15.62
C ASP A 177 9.42 -19.05 -17.11
#